data_AF-A0A7Y0J834-F1
#
_entry.id   AF-A0A7Y0J834-F1
#
_cell.length_a   1.000
_cell.length_b   1.000
_cell.length_c   1.000
_cell.angle_alpha   90.00
_cell.angle_beta   90.00
_cell.angle_gamma   90.00
#
_symmetry.space_group_name_H-M   'P 1'
#
loop_
_entity.id
_entity.type
_entity.pdbx_description
1 polymer ?
#
loop_
_entity_poly.entity_id
_entity_poly.type
_entity_poly.pdbx_seq_one_letter_code
_entity_poly.pdbx_strand_id
1 'polypeptide(L)'
;MAASGEEKARHWRYEELPGVDLLRARYVRKEFVRHTHEHFVIAAIAEGVEVFHHGGGDVSAGPGALALVNPDTPHTGRAGVPEGWRYGAVYPAPGLVAEIAAETTSIRGTPGFVAPVLDDPRAAALVHQVLRAVDEGNALAADTLLRVAVTRLLHLNGGPLPRREVRTAGTRIAARARAVLEERLAEPPTLERLAADLGVSPFALLRAFRNAYGMPPHSWLTDARVRRARRLLDAGAAPAAVAAAVGFTDQSHLSRHFSRIVGVPPGAYQRERKNVQDDRPGLLLPSGTWQKTQLSQTYDPTGRGEPTTGNRTPPSSATPSAWASP
;
A
#
# COMPACT_ATOMS: atom_id res chain seq x y z
N MET A 1 24.06 -7.16 -20.33
CA MET A 1 23.11 -6.12 -20.78
C MET A 1 21.90 -6.15 -19.85
N ALA A 2 21.74 -5.13 -19.02
CA ALA A 2 20.63 -5.06 -18.06
C ALA A 2 19.31 -4.97 -18.83
N ALA A 3 18.41 -5.94 -18.62
CA ALA A 3 17.07 -5.90 -19.20
C ALA A 3 16.42 -4.56 -18.84
N SER A 4 15.92 -3.86 -19.86
CA SER A 4 15.30 -2.53 -19.74
C SER A 4 14.28 -2.52 -18.59
N GLY A 5 14.53 -1.68 -17.58
CA GLY A 5 13.74 -1.49 -16.37
C GLY A 5 12.39 -0.82 -16.63
N GLU A 6 11.55 -1.43 -17.46
CA GLU A 6 10.21 -0.94 -17.77
C GLU A 6 9.30 -1.18 -16.56
N GLU A 7 8.73 -0.09 -16.04
CA GLU A 7 7.71 -0.14 -15.01
C GLU A 7 6.38 -0.51 -15.67
N LYS A 8 5.66 -1.46 -15.09
CA LYS A 8 4.38 -1.93 -15.60
C LYS A 8 3.40 -2.01 -14.47
N ALA A 9 2.19 -1.50 -14.67
CA ALA A 9 1.13 -1.61 -13.70
C ALA A 9 -0.22 -1.71 -14.40
N ARG A 10 -1.05 -2.62 -13.91
CA ARG A 10 -2.45 -2.77 -14.31
C ARG A 10 -3.28 -2.67 -13.04
N HIS A 11 -4.29 -1.80 -13.07
CA HIS A 11 -5.27 -1.64 -12.00
C HIS A 11 -6.65 -1.87 -12.62
N TRP A 12 -7.39 -2.89 -12.18
CA TRP A 12 -8.66 -3.28 -12.80
C TRP A 12 -9.66 -3.80 -11.77
N ARG A 13 -10.88 -4.06 -12.25
CA ARG A 13 -11.98 -4.67 -11.49
C ARG A 13 -12.36 -5.95 -12.22
N TYR A 14 -12.96 -6.88 -11.50
CA TYR A 14 -13.56 -8.06 -12.10
C TYR A 14 -15.02 -8.09 -11.67
N GLU A 15 -15.94 -8.10 -12.63
CA GLU A 15 -17.37 -7.92 -12.37
C GLU A 15 -17.93 -9.02 -11.46
N GLU A 16 -17.45 -10.25 -11.67
CA GLU A 16 -17.85 -11.44 -10.90
C GLU A 16 -17.15 -11.53 -9.53
N LEU A 17 -16.32 -10.54 -9.17
CA LEU A 17 -15.74 -10.37 -7.84
C LEU A 17 -15.99 -8.93 -7.33
N PRO A 18 -17.25 -8.59 -7.01
CA PRO A 18 -17.64 -7.23 -6.68
C PRO A 18 -17.01 -6.74 -5.37
N GLY A 19 -16.78 -5.44 -5.27
CA GLY A 19 -16.20 -4.83 -4.08
C GLY A 19 -14.70 -5.08 -3.91
N VAL A 20 -14.01 -5.58 -4.94
CA VAL A 20 -12.57 -5.83 -4.92
C VAL A 20 -11.89 -5.15 -6.10
N ASP A 21 -11.02 -4.19 -5.79
CA ASP A 21 -10.07 -3.66 -6.77
C ASP A 21 -8.84 -4.58 -6.85
N LEU A 22 -8.24 -4.69 -8.03
CA LEU A 22 -7.11 -5.59 -8.30
C LEU A 22 -5.95 -4.81 -8.91
N LEU A 23 -4.72 -5.16 -8.52
CA LEU A 23 -3.51 -4.60 -9.10
C LEU A 23 -2.46 -5.70 -9.32
N ARG A 24 -1.74 -5.58 -10.43
CA ARG A 24 -0.41 -6.18 -10.60
C ARG A 24 0.53 -5.11 -11.07
N ALA A 25 1.69 -5.02 -10.43
CA ALA A 25 2.68 -4.03 -10.79
C ALA A 25 4.11 -4.52 -10.60
N ARG A 26 4.99 -3.91 -11.39
CA ARG A 26 6.44 -3.89 -11.21
C ARG A 26 6.87 -2.43 -11.26
N TYR A 27 7.48 -1.98 -10.19
CA TYR A 27 8.03 -0.63 -10.07
C TYR A 27 9.51 -0.68 -9.73
N VAL A 28 10.27 0.30 -10.21
CA VAL A 28 11.72 0.41 -9.96
C VAL A 28 12.07 1.77 -9.38
N ARG A 29 11.58 2.85 -10.00
CA ARG A 29 11.83 4.24 -9.60
C ARG A 29 10.60 4.89 -8.98
N LYS A 30 9.45 4.22 -9.02
CA LYS A 30 8.21 4.72 -8.45
C LYS A 30 8.35 4.96 -6.95
N GLU A 31 7.93 6.15 -6.55
CA GLU A 31 7.63 6.47 -5.16
C GLU A 31 6.18 6.94 -5.07
N PHE A 32 5.40 6.24 -4.26
CA PHE A 32 4.08 6.65 -3.86
C PHE A 32 4.21 7.73 -2.79
N VAL A 33 3.58 8.87 -3.05
CA VAL A 33 3.45 9.93 -2.04
C VAL A 33 2.60 9.44 -0.88
N ARG A 34 2.65 10.16 0.25
CA ARG A 34 1.76 9.85 1.37
C ARG A 34 0.30 9.96 0.93
N HIS A 35 -0.45 8.87 1.04
CA HIS A 35 -1.84 8.75 0.60
C HIS A 35 -2.61 7.73 1.43
N THR A 36 -3.91 7.59 1.16
CA THR A 36 -4.81 6.63 1.81
C THR A 36 -5.61 5.84 0.77
N HIS A 37 -6.22 4.74 1.22
CA HIS A 37 -7.20 3.98 0.43
C HIS A 37 -8.51 3.85 1.19
N GLU A 38 -9.64 3.84 0.47
CA GLU A 38 -10.97 3.55 1.05
C GLU A 38 -11.17 2.04 1.29
N HIS A 39 -10.35 1.22 0.62
CA HIS A 39 -10.34 -0.25 0.72
C HIS A 39 -9.10 -0.69 1.48
N PHE A 40 -9.10 -1.93 1.94
CA PHE A 40 -7.87 -2.55 2.41
C PHE A 40 -6.84 -2.61 1.28
N VAL A 41 -5.56 -2.67 1.61
CA VAL A 41 -4.50 -3.10 0.70
C VAL A 41 -3.96 -4.41 1.23
N ILE A 42 -4.03 -5.45 0.41
CA ILE A 42 -3.40 -6.75 0.67
C ILE A 42 -2.47 -7.01 -0.52
N ALA A 43 -1.21 -6.61 -0.38
CA ALA A 43 -0.19 -6.68 -1.43
C ALA A 43 0.79 -7.82 -1.14
N ALA A 44 0.78 -8.85 -1.98
CA ALA A 44 1.72 -9.97 -1.93
C ALA A 44 2.95 -9.68 -2.79
N ILE A 45 4.13 -9.66 -2.16
CA ILE A 45 5.40 -9.35 -2.82
C ILE A 45 5.97 -10.62 -3.46
N ALA A 46 6.27 -10.53 -4.76
CA ALA A 46 6.77 -11.62 -5.57
C ALA A 46 8.30 -11.58 -5.74
N GLU A 47 8.82 -10.38 -5.99
CA GLU A 47 10.24 -10.12 -6.24
C GLU A 47 10.60 -8.75 -5.67
N GLY A 48 11.86 -8.59 -5.25
CA GLY A 48 12.37 -7.33 -4.71
C GLY A 48 11.80 -7.00 -3.34
N VAL A 49 11.86 -5.72 -2.96
CA VAL A 49 11.43 -5.26 -1.64
C VAL A 49 10.61 -3.99 -1.79
N GLU A 50 9.40 -3.99 -1.23
CA GLU A 50 8.64 -2.76 -1.00
C GLU A 50 9.03 -2.19 0.37
N VAL A 51 9.36 -0.91 0.41
CA VAL A 51 9.50 -0.14 1.65
C VAL A 51 8.41 0.90 1.67
N PHE A 52 7.66 0.96 2.77
CA PHE A 52 6.60 1.94 2.94
C PHE A 52 6.63 2.50 4.35
N HIS A 53 6.33 3.79 4.44
CA HIS A 53 6.16 4.44 5.71
C HIS A 53 4.77 4.12 6.23
N HIS A 54 4.67 3.48 7.38
CA HIS A 54 3.42 3.14 8.04
C HIS A 54 3.53 3.40 9.54
N GLY A 55 2.54 4.09 10.11
CA GLY A 55 2.67 4.59 11.47
C GLY A 55 3.79 5.64 11.56
N GLY A 56 4.68 5.53 12.53
CA GLY A 56 5.77 6.50 12.76
C GLY A 56 7.08 6.19 12.03
N GLY A 57 7.16 5.12 11.23
CA GLY A 57 8.43 4.65 10.66
C GLY A 57 8.26 3.88 9.36
N ASP A 58 9.40 3.50 8.79
CA ASP A 58 9.46 2.70 7.57
C ASP A 58 9.46 1.21 7.91
N VAL A 59 8.70 0.44 7.14
CA VAL A 59 8.63 -1.01 7.19
C VAL A 59 8.89 -1.59 5.80
N SER A 60 9.40 -2.82 5.76
CA SER A 60 9.82 -3.48 4.52
C SER A 60 9.09 -4.81 4.35
N ALA A 61 8.61 -5.09 3.14
CA ALA A 61 8.05 -6.38 2.75
C ALA A 61 8.86 -6.94 1.57
N GLY A 62 9.48 -8.11 1.79
CA GLY A 62 10.22 -8.85 0.77
C GLY A 62 9.40 -10.00 0.17
N PRO A 63 9.99 -10.81 -0.73
CA PRO A 63 9.28 -11.88 -1.43
C PRO A 63 8.65 -12.88 -0.45
N GLY A 64 7.39 -13.23 -0.67
CA GLY A 64 6.62 -14.13 0.20
C GLY A 64 5.93 -13.44 1.39
N ALA A 65 6.27 -12.18 1.68
CA ALA A 65 5.55 -11.38 2.66
C ALA A 65 4.37 -10.62 2.03
N LEU A 66 3.44 -10.20 2.88
CA LEU A 66 2.36 -9.28 2.52
C LEU A 66 2.59 -7.91 3.14
N ALA A 67 2.45 -6.86 2.34
CA ALA A 67 2.22 -5.50 2.80
C ALA A 67 0.70 -5.29 2.98
N LEU A 68 0.32 -4.89 4.19
CA LEU A 68 -1.06 -4.77 4.66
C LEU A 68 -1.33 -3.33 5.08
N VAL A 69 -2.37 -2.73 4.51
CA VAL A 69 -2.79 -1.37 4.87
C VAL A 69 -4.30 -1.35 5.12
N ASN A 70 -4.69 -0.86 6.30
CA ASN A 70 -6.09 -0.69 6.64
C ASN A 70 -6.70 0.52 5.91
N PRO A 71 -8.03 0.55 5.70
CA PRO A 71 -8.71 1.72 5.16
C PRO A 71 -8.36 3.01 5.90
N ASP A 72 -8.33 4.12 5.18
CA ASP A 72 -8.02 5.47 5.65
C ASP A 72 -6.68 5.61 6.40
N THR A 73 -5.75 4.65 6.22
CA THR A 73 -4.44 4.66 6.88
C THR A 73 -3.37 5.31 5.99
N PRO A 74 -2.75 6.43 6.42
CA PRO A 74 -1.71 7.11 5.66
C PRO A 74 -0.46 6.26 5.52
N HIS A 75 -0.02 6.06 4.29
CA HIS A 75 1.20 5.33 3.99
C HIS A 75 1.87 5.83 2.71
N THR A 76 3.10 5.38 2.46
CA THR A 76 3.86 5.63 1.22
C THR A 76 4.16 4.29 0.54
N GLY A 77 5.07 4.26 -0.43
CA GLY A 77 5.60 3.02 -1.02
C GLY A 77 6.73 3.34 -1.97
N ARG A 78 7.83 2.60 -1.88
CA ARG A 78 9.01 2.75 -2.74
C ARG A 78 9.79 1.46 -2.82
N ALA A 79 10.72 1.37 -3.76
CA ALA A 79 11.65 0.26 -3.83
C ALA A 79 12.64 0.29 -2.65
N GLY A 80 12.85 -0.86 -2.01
CA GLY A 80 13.91 -1.06 -1.03
C GLY A 80 15.24 -1.51 -1.63
N VAL A 81 15.23 -1.93 -2.90
CA VAL A 81 16.39 -2.45 -3.64
C VAL A 81 16.42 -1.89 -5.07
N PRO A 82 17.60 -1.78 -5.73
CA PRO A 82 17.73 -1.16 -7.05
C PRO A 82 16.92 -1.82 -8.17
N GLU A 83 16.64 -3.12 -8.05
CA GLU A 83 15.87 -3.90 -9.02
C GLU A 83 14.37 -3.57 -9.00
N GLY A 84 13.92 -2.85 -7.97
CA GLY A 84 12.53 -2.52 -7.74
C GLY A 84 11.79 -3.58 -6.92
N TRP A 85 10.47 -3.66 -7.12
CA TRP A 85 9.64 -4.72 -6.58
C TRP A 85 8.52 -5.10 -7.55
N ARG A 86 8.13 -6.36 -7.52
CA ARG A 86 6.99 -6.91 -8.25
C ARG A 86 5.99 -7.47 -7.26
N TYR A 87 4.72 -7.13 -7.43
CA TYR A 87 3.68 -7.55 -6.51
C TYR A 87 2.31 -7.66 -7.18
N GLY A 88 1.44 -8.41 -6.54
CA GLY A 88 0.02 -8.46 -6.82
C GLY A 88 -0.74 -8.01 -5.60
N ALA A 89 -1.75 -7.17 -5.78
CA ALA A 89 -2.57 -6.68 -4.68
C ALA A 89 -4.05 -6.86 -4.94
N VAL A 90 -4.77 -7.19 -3.88
CA VAL A 90 -6.24 -7.14 -3.83
C VAL A 90 -6.65 -6.07 -2.83
N TYR A 91 -7.70 -5.34 -3.17
CA TYR A 91 -8.22 -4.24 -2.37
C TYR A 91 -9.68 -4.50 -2.02
N PRO A 92 -9.97 -5.42 -1.07
CA PRO A 92 -11.34 -5.73 -0.69
C PRO A 92 -11.97 -4.56 0.07
N ALA A 93 -13.26 -4.32 -0.21
CA ALA A 93 -14.04 -3.29 0.46
C ALA A 93 -14.16 -3.60 1.96
N PRO A 94 -14.26 -2.56 2.82
CA PRO A 94 -14.40 -2.79 4.26
C PRO A 94 -15.60 -3.65 4.65
N GLY A 95 -16.71 -3.54 3.90
CA GLY A 95 -17.90 -4.38 4.09
C GLY A 95 -17.61 -5.86 3.89
N LEU A 96 -16.93 -6.23 2.79
CA LEU A 96 -16.57 -7.62 2.50
C LEU A 96 -15.65 -8.21 3.58
N VAL A 97 -14.65 -7.46 4.03
CA VAL A 97 -13.77 -7.93 5.13
C VAL A 97 -14.55 -8.06 6.44
N ALA A 98 -15.51 -7.17 6.71
CA ALA A 98 -16.37 -7.27 7.89
C ALA A 98 -17.30 -8.49 7.86
N GLU A 99 -17.88 -8.82 6.70
CA GLU A 99 -18.69 -10.02 6.50
C GLU A 99 -17.86 -11.28 6.76
N ILE A 100 -16.68 -11.41 6.14
CA ILE A 100 -15.78 -12.55 6.35
C ILE A 100 -15.36 -12.66 7.83
N ALA A 101 -15.03 -11.53 8.47
CA ALA A 101 -14.63 -11.53 9.87
C ALA A 101 -15.76 -12.00 10.79
N ALA A 102 -17.01 -11.62 10.52
CA ALA A 102 -18.17 -12.00 11.30
C ALA A 102 -18.47 -13.52 11.22
N GLU A 103 -18.22 -14.13 10.06
CA GLU A 103 -18.43 -15.57 9.86
C GLU A 103 -17.28 -16.43 10.39
N THR A 104 -16.05 -15.93 10.33
CA THR A 104 -14.86 -16.78 10.52
C THR A 104 -14.05 -16.46 11.76
N THR A 105 -14.30 -15.35 12.44
CA THR A 105 -13.49 -14.91 13.58
C THR A 105 -14.34 -14.48 14.78
N SER A 106 -13.67 -14.21 15.91
CA SER A 106 -14.29 -13.66 17.13
C SER A 106 -13.98 -12.17 17.34
N ILE A 107 -13.47 -11.47 16.31
CA ILE A 107 -13.09 -10.05 16.40
C ILE A 107 -14.34 -9.21 16.66
N ARG A 108 -14.34 -8.44 17.76
CA ARG A 108 -15.43 -7.51 18.09
C ARG A 108 -15.11 -6.11 17.61
N GLY A 109 -16.04 -5.45 16.93
CA GLY A 109 -15.86 -4.10 16.39
C GLY A 109 -15.46 -4.11 14.91
N THR A 110 -14.81 -3.06 14.45
CA THR A 110 -14.36 -2.97 13.05
C THR A 110 -13.09 -3.82 12.87
N PRO A 111 -13.11 -4.88 12.04
CA PRO A 111 -11.92 -5.70 11.84
C PRO A 111 -10.88 -4.99 11.00
N GLY A 112 -9.61 -5.34 11.22
CA GLY A 112 -8.51 -4.97 10.35
C GLY A 112 -7.21 -5.65 10.78
N PHE A 113 -6.11 -5.24 10.17
CA PHE A 113 -4.79 -5.83 10.40
C PHE A 113 -4.03 -5.08 11.49
N VAL A 114 -3.42 -5.81 12.41
CA VAL A 114 -2.67 -5.25 13.55
C VAL A 114 -1.27 -4.84 13.11
N ALA A 115 -0.56 -5.71 12.38
CA ALA A 115 0.75 -5.44 11.82
C ALA A 115 0.65 -5.06 10.33
N PRO A 116 1.45 -4.09 9.85
CA PRO A 116 1.45 -3.68 8.45
C PRO A 116 2.19 -4.66 7.52
N VAL A 117 3.00 -5.57 8.07
CA VAL A 117 3.71 -6.60 7.31
C VAL A 117 3.44 -7.94 7.96
N LEU A 118 3.13 -8.94 7.14
CA LEU A 118 3.00 -10.33 7.58
C LEU A 118 3.87 -11.22 6.70
N ASP A 119 4.83 -11.92 7.30
CA ASP A 119 5.59 -12.97 6.63
C ASP A 119 4.78 -14.27 6.63
N ASP A 120 4.06 -14.50 5.54
CA ASP A 120 3.27 -15.71 5.34
C ASP A 120 3.20 -16.07 3.85
N PRO A 121 4.18 -16.84 3.35
CA PRO A 121 4.26 -17.23 1.95
C PRO A 121 3.00 -17.94 1.43
N ARG A 122 2.24 -18.60 2.32
CA ARG A 122 0.97 -19.25 1.94
C ARG A 122 -0.12 -18.22 1.66
N ALA A 123 -0.27 -17.19 2.49
CA ALA A 123 -1.21 -16.11 2.24
C ALA A 123 -0.80 -15.28 1.01
N ALA A 124 0.50 -15.02 0.82
CA ALA A 124 0.99 -14.37 -0.40
C ALA A 124 0.67 -15.18 -1.66
N ALA A 125 0.87 -16.51 -1.62
CA ALA A 125 0.49 -17.40 -2.71
C ALA A 125 -1.02 -17.38 -3.00
N LEU A 126 -1.88 -17.38 -1.97
CA LEU A 126 -3.34 -17.27 -2.15
C LEU A 126 -3.72 -15.97 -2.88
N VAL A 127 -3.13 -14.83 -2.53
CA VAL A 127 -3.37 -13.56 -3.23
C VAL A 127 -2.99 -13.64 -4.71
N HIS A 128 -1.83 -14.25 -5.02
CA HIS A 128 -1.44 -14.46 -6.42
C HIS A 128 -2.37 -15.44 -7.16
N GLN A 129 -2.89 -16.46 -6.46
CA GLN A 129 -3.88 -17.39 -7.00
C GLN A 129 -5.23 -16.71 -7.26
N VAL A 130 -5.69 -15.80 -6.39
CA VAL A 130 -6.88 -14.95 -6.65
C VAL A 130 -6.70 -14.22 -7.97
N LEU A 131 -5.58 -13.50 -8.13
CA LEU A 131 -5.31 -12.72 -9.34
C LEU A 131 -5.23 -13.62 -10.58
N ARG A 132 -4.68 -14.83 -10.45
CA ARG A 132 -4.63 -15.81 -11.54
C ARG A 132 -6.02 -16.33 -11.90
N ALA A 133 -6.85 -16.68 -10.92
CA ALA A 133 -8.21 -17.15 -11.14
C ALA A 133 -9.05 -16.08 -11.86
N VAL A 134 -8.86 -14.80 -11.52
CA VAL A 134 -9.47 -13.68 -12.24
C VAL A 134 -9.03 -13.61 -13.71
N ASP A 135 -7.74 -13.74 -13.99
CA ASP A 135 -7.24 -13.73 -15.39
C ASP A 135 -7.74 -14.93 -16.19
N GLU A 136 -8.02 -16.06 -15.52
CA GLU A 136 -8.57 -17.27 -16.12
C GLU A 136 -10.11 -17.23 -16.23
N GLY A 137 -10.78 -16.17 -15.77
CA GLY A 137 -12.24 -16.05 -15.77
C GLY A 137 -12.93 -17.02 -14.82
N ASN A 138 -12.24 -17.52 -13.80
CA ASN A 138 -12.77 -18.48 -12.84
C ASN A 138 -13.27 -17.76 -11.59
N ALA A 139 -14.47 -17.16 -11.69
CA ALA A 139 -15.11 -16.41 -10.62
C ALA A 139 -15.21 -17.17 -9.30
N LEU A 140 -15.64 -18.43 -9.35
CA LEU A 140 -15.80 -19.26 -8.15
C LEU A 140 -14.46 -19.47 -7.42
N ALA A 141 -13.39 -19.77 -8.17
CA ALA A 141 -12.07 -19.92 -7.58
C ALA A 141 -11.56 -18.59 -7.03
N ALA A 142 -11.74 -17.48 -7.76
CA ALA A 142 -11.29 -16.16 -7.32
C ALA A 142 -11.94 -15.74 -6.00
N ASP A 143 -13.26 -15.85 -5.88
CA ASP A 143 -13.99 -15.51 -4.64
C ASP A 143 -13.62 -16.45 -3.49
N THR A 144 -13.57 -17.77 -3.75
CA THR A 144 -13.18 -18.76 -2.74
C THR A 144 -11.78 -18.49 -2.19
N LEU A 145 -10.80 -18.28 -3.08
CA LEU A 145 -9.42 -18.01 -2.70
C LEU A 145 -9.29 -16.68 -1.95
N LEU A 146 -10.07 -15.65 -2.32
CA LEU A 146 -10.08 -14.37 -1.62
C LEU A 146 -10.60 -14.54 -0.19
N ARG A 147 -11.72 -15.25 -0.02
CA ARG A 147 -12.29 -15.53 1.31
C ARG A 147 -11.32 -16.31 2.17
N VAL A 148 -10.65 -17.33 1.62
CA VAL A 148 -9.62 -18.12 2.32
C VAL A 148 -8.43 -17.23 2.70
N ALA A 149 -7.94 -16.38 1.80
CA ALA A 149 -6.84 -15.46 2.07
C ALA A 149 -7.19 -14.48 3.19
N VAL A 150 -8.32 -13.78 3.09
CA VAL A 150 -8.77 -12.80 4.09
C VAL A 150 -9.00 -13.49 5.45
N THR A 151 -9.66 -14.65 5.47
CA THR A 151 -9.87 -15.44 6.69
C THR A 151 -8.54 -15.77 7.36
N ARG A 152 -7.56 -16.27 6.60
CA ARG A 152 -6.23 -16.60 7.12
C ARG A 152 -5.52 -15.37 7.67
N LEU A 153 -5.56 -14.24 6.96
CA LEU A 153 -4.94 -13.00 7.40
C LEU A 153 -5.58 -12.47 8.70
N LEU A 154 -6.90 -12.56 8.83
CA LEU A 154 -7.61 -12.15 10.05
C LEU A 154 -7.31 -13.07 11.24
N HIS A 155 -7.11 -14.37 11.02
CA HIS A 155 -6.72 -15.27 12.11
C HIS A 155 -5.30 -15.02 12.60
N LEU A 156 -4.37 -14.72 11.70
CA LEU A 156 -2.95 -14.56 12.03
C LEU A 156 -2.60 -13.14 12.50
N ASN A 157 -3.30 -12.14 11.99
CA ASN A 157 -2.95 -10.73 12.16
C ASN A 157 -4.19 -9.81 12.30
N GLY A 158 -5.38 -10.38 12.51
CA GLY A 158 -6.61 -9.62 12.65
C GLY A 158 -6.81 -9.11 14.07
N GLY A 159 -7.40 -7.91 14.17
CA GLY A 159 -7.80 -7.32 15.44
C GLY A 159 -8.81 -6.19 15.23
N PRO A 160 -9.37 -5.65 16.32
CA PRO A 160 -10.24 -4.49 16.24
C PRO A 160 -9.41 -3.25 15.88
N LEU A 161 -9.81 -2.55 14.82
CA LEU A 161 -9.26 -1.24 14.51
C LEU A 161 -9.67 -0.24 15.60
N PRO A 162 -8.73 0.61 16.06
CA PRO A 162 -9.04 1.62 17.04
C PRO A 162 -10.10 2.57 16.48
N ARG A 163 -11.21 2.71 17.20
CA ARG A 163 -12.22 3.72 16.86
C ARG A 163 -11.56 5.09 16.99
N ARG A 164 -11.61 5.87 15.93
CA ARG A 164 -11.10 7.25 15.95
C ARG A 164 -12.09 8.14 16.69
N GLU A 165 -12.03 8.11 18.00
CA GLU A 165 -12.95 8.86 18.84
C GLU A 165 -12.58 10.34 18.89
N VAL A 166 -13.57 11.19 18.64
CA VAL A 166 -13.42 12.64 18.64
C VAL A 166 -13.51 13.16 20.08
N ARG A 167 -12.53 12.80 20.91
CA ARG A 167 -12.54 13.09 22.36
C ARG A 167 -11.97 14.47 22.70
N THR A 168 -10.93 14.90 21.98
CA THR A 168 -10.20 16.13 22.29
C THR A 168 -10.66 17.31 21.43
N ALA A 169 -10.45 18.53 21.92
CA ALA A 169 -10.69 19.74 21.14
C ALA A 169 -9.95 19.72 19.79
N GLY A 170 -8.68 19.29 19.79
CA GLY A 170 -7.88 19.11 18.57
C GLY A 170 -8.52 18.15 17.57
N THR A 171 -9.00 16.98 18.02
CA THR A 171 -9.68 16.03 17.13
C THR A 171 -10.99 16.59 16.56
N ARG A 172 -11.75 17.38 17.34
CA ARG A 172 -12.97 18.07 16.86
C ARG A 172 -12.64 19.11 15.79
N ILE A 173 -11.60 19.93 16.03
CA ILE A 173 -11.11 20.92 15.06
C ILE A 173 -10.71 20.23 13.75
N ALA A 174 -9.94 19.15 13.83
CA ALA A 174 -9.51 18.39 12.67
C ALA A 174 -10.70 17.77 11.90
N ALA A 175 -11.70 17.22 12.60
CA ALA A 175 -12.92 16.70 11.99
C ALA A 175 -13.73 17.78 11.25
N ARG A 176 -13.91 18.95 11.87
CA ARG A 176 -14.59 20.08 11.22
C ARG A 176 -13.82 20.61 10.02
N ALA A 177 -12.50 20.74 10.12
CA ALA A 177 -11.64 21.14 9.01
C ALA A 177 -11.75 20.18 7.82
N ARG A 178 -11.73 18.86 8.09
CA ARG A 178 -11.94 17.84 7.07
C ARG A 178 -13.30 17.99 6.40
N ALA A 179 -14.38 18.16 7.17
CA ALA A 179 -15.72 18.31 6.62
C ALA A 179 -15.83 19.51 5.65
N VAL A 180 -15.24 20.66 6.02
CA VAL A 180 -15.18 21.84 5.13
C VAL A 180 -14.40 21.55 3.86
N LEU A 181 -13.27 20.84 3.94
CA LEU A 181 -12.47 20.47 2.78
C LEU A 181 -13.16 19.43 1.87
N GLU A 182 -13.96 18.53 2.44
CA GLU A 182 -14.77 17.57 1.69
C GLU A 182 -15.93 18.24 0.95
N GLU A 183 -16.58 19.21 1.59
CA GLU A 183 -17.64 20.01 0.99
C GLU A 183 -17.11 20.90 -0.13
N ARG A 184 -15.91 21.48 0.06
CA ARG A 184 -15.28 22.44 -0.85
C ARG A 184 -14.02 21.89 -1.50
N LEU A 185 -14.12 20.70 -2.08
CA LEU A 185 -13.00 20.04 -2.76
C LEU A 185 -12.42 20.89 -3.90
N ALA A 186 -13.28 21.49 -4.73
CA ALA A 186 -12.85 22.25 -5.90
C ALA A 186 -12.21 23.59 -5.52
N GLU A 187 -12.86 24.31 -4.60
CA GLU A 187 -12.51 25.66 -4.16
C GLU A 187 -12.32 25.70 -2.64
N PRO A 188 -11.23 25.11 -2.11
CA PRO A 188 -10.99 25.06 -0.68
C PRO A 188 -10.66 26.47 -0.13
N PRO A 189 -11.02 26.77 1.13
CA PRO A 189 -10.54 27.98 1.79
C PRO A 189 -9.01 27.96 1.98
N THR A 190 -8.41 29.14 2.16
CA THR A 190 -7.01 29.23 2.61
C THR A 190 -6.85 28.66 4.01
N LEU A 191 -5.61 28.34 4.41
CA LEU A 191 -5.33 27.86 5.76
C LEU A 191 -5.73 28.88 6.82
N GLU A 192 -5.46 30.16 6.57
CA GLU A 192 -5.79 31.28 7.44
C GLU A 192 -7.30 31.40 7.62
N ARG A 193 -8.06 31.31 6.53
CA ARG A 193 -9.52 31.39 6.59
C ARG A 193 -10.11 30.18 7.31
N LEU A 194 -9.64 28.98 6.98
CA LEU A 194 -10.09 27.75 7.62
C LEU A 194 -9.80 27.76 9.13
N ALA A 195 -8.63 28.27 9.53
CA ALA A 195 -8.25 28.39 10.93
C ALA A 195 -9.12 29.44 11.66
N ALA A 196 -9.34 30.60 11.03
CA ALA A 196 -10.19 31.67 11.57
C ALA A 196 -11.64 31.20 11.77
N ASP A 197 -12.22 30.52 10.78
CA ASP A 197 -13.59 29.98 10.86
C ASP A 197 -13.75 28.94 11.97
N LEU A 198 -12.66 28.27 12.36
CA LEU A 198 -12.62 27.29 13.44
C LEU A 198 -12.14 27.86 14.78
N GLY A 199 -11.83 29.17 14.85
CA GLY A 199 -11.39 29.86 16.06
C GLY A 199 -10.01 29.41 16.57
N VAL A 200 -9.10 29.03 15.68
CA VAL A 200 -7.76 28.55 16.03
C VAL A 200 -6.67 29.23 15.21
N SER A 201 -5.41 29.13 15.65
CA SER A 201 -4.28 29.55 14.84
C SER A 201 -3.97 28.54 13.72
N PRO A 202 -3.40 28.97 12.58
CA PRO A 202 -2.99 28.07 11.49
C PRO A 202 -2.12 26.90 11.94
N PHE A 203 -1.12 27.17 12.79
CA PHE A 203 -0.24 26.12 13.31
C PHE A 203 -0.96 25.14 14.24
N ALA A 204 -1.92 25.60 15.04
CA ALA A 204 -2.73 24.71 15.87
C ALA A 204 -3.60 23.79 14.99
N LEU A 205 -4.19 24.33 13.91
CA LEU A 205 -4.94 23.53 12.94
C LEU A 205 -4.06 22.50 12.25
N LEU A 206 -2.88 22.89 11.74
CA LEU A 206 -1.95 21.95 11.08
C LEU A 206 -1.56 20.78 12.00
N ARG A 207 -1.23 21.07 13.27
CA ARG A 207 -0.88 20.03 14.26
C ARG A 207 -2.08 19.14 14.56
N ALA A 208 -3.25 19.73 14.83
CA ALA A 208 -4.46 18.97 15.11
C ALA A 208 -4.83 18.04 13.94
N PHE A 209 -4.74 18.54 12.71
CA PHE A 209 -5.04 17.77 11.50
C PHE A 209 -4.04 16.63 11.28
N ARG A 210 -2.73 16.92 11.37
CA ARG A 210 -1.69 15.89 11.24
C ARG A 210 -1.81 14.81 12.32
N ASN A 211 -2.09 15.19 13.56
CA ASN A 211 -2.26 14.22 14.65
C ASN A 211 -3.49 13.34 14.43
N ALA A 212 -4.57 13.89 13.87
CA ALA A 212 -5.79 13.14 13.64
C ALA A 212 -5.72 12.26 12.38
N TYR A 213 -5.10 12.74 11.29
CA TYR A 213 -5.16 12.12 9.95
C TYR A 213 -3.80 11.69 9.40
N GLY A 214 -2.72 11.81 10.17
CA GLY A 214 -1.36 11.42 9.78
C GLY A 214 -0.74 12.23 8.65
N MET A 215 -1.40 13.28 8.13
CA MET A 215 -0.88 14.16 7.09
C MET A 215 -1.43 15.58 7.19
N PRO A 216 -0.77 16.59 6.58
CA PRO A 216 -1.27 17.97 6.56
C PRO A 216 -2.55 18.12 5.71
N PRO A 217 -3.36 19.18 5.95
CA PRO A 217 -4.62 19.43 5.23
C PRO A 217 -4.48 19.44 3.70
N HIS A 218 -3.42 20.04 3.15
CA HIS A 218 -3.24 20.13 1.70
C HIS A 218 -2.96 18.78 1.04
N SER A 219 -2.11 17.94 1.66
CA SER A 219 -1.86 16.57 1.21
C SER A 219 -3.13 15.73 1.30
N TRP A 220 -3.88 15.88 2.39
CA TRP A 220 -5.15 15.21 2.60
C TRP A 220 -6.20 15.61 1.54
N LEU A 221 -6.30 16.90 1.23
CA LEU A 221 -7.20 17.40 0.19
C LEU A 221 -6.84 16.80 -1.17
N THR A 222 -5.54 16.77 -1.52
CA THR A 222 -5.08 16.19 -2.79
C THR A 222 -5.44 14.71 -2.89
N ASP A 223 -5.26 13.94 -1.82
CA ASP A 223 -5.70 12.55 -1.72
C ASP A 223 -7.22 12.42 -1.92
N ALA A 224 -8.01 13.24 -1.20
CA ALA A 224 -9.47 13.24 -1.31
C ALA A 224 -9.96 13.59 -2.73
N ARG A 225 -9.30 14.53 -3.42
CA ARG A 225 -9.57 14.86 -4.83
C ARG A 225 -9.30 13.67 -5.75
N VAL A 226 -8.20 12.95 -5.54
CA VAL A 226 -7.90 11.72 -6.31
C VAL A 226 -8.92 10.62 -6.03
N ARG A 227 -9.36 10.43 -4.78
CA ARG A 227 -10.43 9.48 -4.44
C ARG A 227 -11.74 9.84 -5.13
N ARG A 228 -12.13 11.13 -5.14
CA ARG A 228 -13.31 11.57 -5.88
C ARG A 228 -13.14 11.40 -7.39
N ALA A 229 -11.94 11.66 -7.92
CA ALA A 229 -11.63 11.45 -9.33
C ALA A 229 -11.77 9.98 -9.74
N ARG A 230 -11.31 9.02 -8.92
CA ARG A 230 -11.52 7.58 -9.16
C ARG A 230 -13.01 7.26 -9.34
N ARG A 231 -13.88 7.73 -8.44
CA ARG A 231 -15.32 7.51 -8.53
C ARG A 231 -15.93 8.07 -9.81
N LEU A 232 -15.51 9.26 -10.23
CA LEU A 232 -16.02 9.88 -11.47
C LEU A 232 -15.51 9.15 -12.73
N LEU A 233 -14.25 8.71 -12.72
CA LEU A 233 -13.66 7.91 -13.81
C LEU A 233 -14.32 6.54 -13.93
N ASP A 234 -14.58 5.88 -12.79
CA ASP A 234 -15.35 4.63 -12.71
C ASP A 234 -16.77 4.81 -13.30
N ALA A 235 -17.39 5.97 -13.08
CA ALA A 235 -18.67 6.35 -13.69
C ALA A 235 -18.57 6.79 -15.16
N GLY A 236 -17.39 6.70 -15.79
CA GLY A 236 -17.20 6.97 -17.21
C GLY A 236 -16.93 8.42 -17.59
N ALA A 237 -16.83 9.35 -16.64
CA ALA A 237 -16.56 10.77 -16.93
C ALA A 237 -15.18 10.98 -17.58
N ALA A 238 -15.09 11.92 -18.53
CA ALA A 238 -13.84 12.21 -19.23
C ALA A 238 -12.78 12.83 -18.29
N PRO A 239 -11.49 12.45 -18.37
CA PRO A 239 -10.44 12.93 -17.46
C PRO A 239 -10.33 14.46 -17.33
N ALA A 240 -10.54 15.21 -18.42
CA ALA A 240 -10.53 16.68 -18.38
C ALA A 240 -11.69 17.25 -17.54
N ALA A 241 -12.91 16.72 -17.71
CA ALA A 241 -14.06 17.14 -16.90
C ALA A 241 -13.88 16.73 -15.42
N VAL A 242 -13.31 15.54 -15.17
CA VAL A 242 -12.97 15.09 -13.82
C VAL A 242 -11.99 16.04 -13.14
N ALA A 243 -10.95 16.50 -13.84
CA ALA A 243 -9.96 17.42 -13.29
C ALA A 243 -10.63 18.70 -12.75
N ALA A 244 -11.46 19.35 -13.58
CA ALA A 244 -12.19 20.55 -13.17
C ALA A 244 -13.16 20.26 -12.01
N ALA A 245 -13.92 19.17 -12.07
CA ALA A 245 -14.92 18.83 -11.07
C ALA A 245 -14.35 18.58 -9.66
N VAL A 246 -13.09 18.15 -9.56
CA VAL A 246 -12.43 17.88 -8.27
C VAL A 246 -11.43 18.97 -7.88
N GLY A 247 -11.27 20.05 -8.66
CA GLY A 247 -10.38 21.16 -8.33
C GLY A 247 -8.92 21.00 -8.70
N PHE A 248 -8.60 20.17 -9.71
CA PHE A 248 -7.30 20.26 -10.38
C PHE A 248 -7.36 21.32 -11.48
N THR A 249 -6.27 22.05 -11.64
CA THR A 249 -6.13 23.13 -12.63
C THR A 249 -6.40 22.67 -14.06
N ASP A 250 -5.94 21.47 -14.40
CA ASP A 250 -6.12 20.85 -15.71
C ASP A 250 -5.95 19.32 -15.62
N GLN A 251 -6.16 18.64 -16.74
CA GLN A 251 -6.01 17.19 -16.87
C GLN A 251 -4.58 16.71 -16.59
N SER A 252 -3.55 17.49 -16.94
CA SER A 252 -2.15 17.14 -16.72
C SER A 252 -1.80 17.17 -15.23
N HIS A 253 -2.34 18.16 -14.51
CA HIS A 253 -2.24 18.29 -13.07
C HIS A 253 -2.92 17.11 -12.37
N LEU A 254 -4.16 16.76 -12.76
CA LEU A 254 -4.82 15.52 -12.30
C LEU A 254 -3.95 14.30 -12.59
N SER A 255 -3.46 14.14 -13.82
CA SER A 255 -2.71 12.95 -14.25
C SER A 255 -1.44 12.74 -13.43
N ARG A 256 -0.74 13.82 -13.07
CA ARG A 256 0.45 13.79 -12.22
C ARG A 256 0.11 13.28 -10.82
N HIS A 257 -0.89 13.85 -10.16
CA HIS A 257 -1.26 13.45 -8.79
C HIS A 257 -1.90 12.07 -8.74
N PHE A 258 -2.80 11.79 -9.68
CA PHE A 258 -3.46 10.50 -9.79
C PHE A 258 -2.44 9.39 -10.00
N SER A 259 -1.48 9.56 -10.92
CA SER A 259 -0.43 8.55 -11.12
C SER A 259 0.42 8.38 -9.87
N ARG A 260 0.81 9.46 -9.18
CA ARG A 260 1.61 9.41 -7.94
C ARG A 260 0.92 8.70 -6.77
N ILE A 261 -0.41 8.69 -6.74
CA ILE A 261 -1.22 8.09 -5.65
C ILE A 261 -1.74 6.70 -6.03
N VAL A 262 -2.28 6.53 -7.25
CA VAL A 262 -2.93 5.29 -7.70
C VAL A 262 -1.95 4.33 -8.39
N GLY A 263 -0.81 4.84 -8.84
CA GLY A 263 0.23 4.03 -9.50
C GLY A 263 0.05 3.88 -11.01
N VAL A 264 -1.13 4.19 -11.55
CA VAL A 264 -1.44 4.20 -12.98
C VAL A 264 -2.02 5.55 -13.42
N PRO A 265 -1.85 5.98 -14.69
CA PRO A 265 -2.50 7.19 -15.19
C PRO A 265 -4.03 7.08 -15.27
N PRO A 266 -4.79 8.19 -15.16
CA PRO A 266 -6.26 8.20 -15.20
C PRO A 266 -6.86 7.50 -16.43
N GLY A 267 -6.27 7.71 -17.60
CA GLY A 267 -6.74 7.10 -18.85
C GLY A 267 -6.55 5.58 -18.87
N ALA A 268 -5.40 5.10 -18.37
CA ALA A 268 -5.16 3.66 -18.24
C ALA A 268 -6.12 3.04 -17.21
N TYR A 269 -6.28 3.71 -16.06
CA TYR A 269 -7.23 3.31 -15.01
C TYR A 269 -8.65 3.16 -15.55
N GLN A 270 -9.18 4.19 -16.22
CA GLN A 270 -10.55 4.17 -16.74
C GLN A 270 -10.74 3.11 -17.83
N ARG A 271 -9.76 2.90 -18.70
CA ARG A 271 -9.85 1.92 -19.77
C ARG A 271 -9.94 0.49 -19.23
N GLU A 272 -9.16 0.15 -18.20
CA GLU A 272 -9.26 -1.16 -17.52
C GLU A 272 -10.59 -1.38 -16.79
N ARG A 273 -11.34 -0.32 -16.47
CA ARG A 273 -12.71 -0.42 -15.92
C ARG A 273 -13.76 -0.66 -16.98
N LYS A 274 -13.59 -0.05 -18.17
CA LYS A 274 -14.49 -0.22 -19.32
C LYS A 274 -14.32 -1.60 -19.96
N ASN A 275 -13.08 -2.09 -20.04
CA ASN A 275 -12.75 -3.37 -20.69
C ASN A 275 -13.23 -4.62 -19.93
N VAL A 276 -13.84 -4.50 -18.75
CA VAL A 276 -14.52 -5.62 -18.09
C VAL A 276 -15.85 -5.94 -18.79
N GLN A 277 -16.41 -4.99 -19.55
CA GLN A 277 -17.67 -5.14 -20.27
C GLN A 277 -17.52 -5.78 -21.65
N ASP A 278 -16.30 -5.86 -22.20
CA ASP A 278 -16.04 -6.40 -23.53
C ASP A 278 -15.19 -7.68 -23.42
N ASP A 279 -15.86 -8.79 -23.64
CA ASP A 279 -15.31 -10.15 -23.75
C ASP A 279 -14.16 -10.18 -24.77
N ARG A 280 -12.89 -10.27 -24.31
CA ARG A 280 -11.75 -10.60 -25.19
C ARG A 280 -10.61 -11.40 -24.53
N PRO A 281 -10.00 -12.32 -25.29
CA PRO A 281 -8.92 -13.20 -24.85
C PRO A 281 -7.55 -12.52 -24.95
N GLY A 282 -6.65 -12.85 -24.01
CA GLY A 282 -5.21 -12.77 -24.23
C GLY A 282 -4.44 -11.65 -23.54
N LEU A 283 -4.41 -11.66 -22.20
CA LEU A 283 -3.28 -11.12 -21.42
C LEU A 283 -2.80 -12.20 -20.45
N LEU A 284 -2.43 -13.36 -21.00
CA LEU A 284 -1.73 -14.40 -20.25
C LEU A 284 -0.31 -13.94 -19.99
N LEU A 285 -0.05 -13.35 -18.82
CA LEU A 285 1.26 -13.52 -18.21
C LEU A 285 1.39 -15.01 -17.88
N PRO A 286 2.40 -15.74 -18.40
CA PRO A 286 2.54 -17.16 -18.13
C PRO A 286 2.58 -17.42 -16.62
N SER A 287 1.66 -18.23 -16.13
CA SER A 287 1.53 -18.61 -14.71
C SER A 287 2.72 -19.44 -14.18
N GLY A 288 3.67 -19.80 -15.04
CA GLY A 288 4.83 -20.64 -14.71
C GLY A 288 5.96 -19.95 -13.95
N THR A 289 6.01 -18.61 -13.86
CA THR A 289 7.02 -17.90 -13.06
C THR A 289 6.74 -17.93 -11.56
N TRP A 290 5.55 -18.35 -11.14
CA TRP A 290 5.13 -18.38 -9.74
C TRP A 290 5.48 -19.68 -9.01
N GLN A 291 5.96 -20.71 -9.74
CA GLN A 291 6.11 -22.07 -9.22
C GLN A 291 7.55 -22.52 -8.94
N LYS A 292 8.56 -21.66 -9.15
CA LYS A 292 9.95 -22.02 -8.85
C LYS A 292 10.60 -20.92 -8.03
N THR A 293 10.58 -21.07 -6.70
CA THR A 293 11.75 -21.10 -5.81
C THR A 293 11.25 -21.38 -4.39
N GLN A 294 10.99 -22.65 -4.09
CA GLN A 294 11.18 -23.14 -2.72
C GLN A 294 12.61 -23.69 -2.68
N LEU A 295 13.47 -23.03 -1.90
CA LEU A 295 14.46 -23.60 -0.97
C LEU A 295 15.60 -22.59 -0.74
N SER A 296 15.79 -22.29 0.54
CA SER A 296 16.97 -21.69 1.18
C SER A 296 17.45 -20.33 0.68
N GLN A 297 17.12 -19.28 1.45
CA GLN A 297 18.13 -18.38 2.04
C GLN A 297 17.44 -17.53 3.11
N THR A 298 17.69 -17.86 4.38
CA THR A 298 17.37 -16.99 5.51
C THR A 298 18.17 -15.71 5.39
N TYR A 299 17.48 -14.58 5.21
CA TYR A 299 18.03 -13.24 5.28
C TYR A 299 18.21 -12.85 6.76
N ASP A 300 19.45 -12.59 7.16
CA ASP A 300 19.79 -12.06 8.50
C ASP A 300 19.71 -10.53 8.47
N PRO A 301 18.82 -9.89 9.26
CA PRO A 301 18.63 -8.45 9.21
C PRO A 301 19.61 -7.67 10.12
N THR A 302 20.61 -8.32 10.73
CA THR A 302 21.52 -7.64 11.66
C THR A 302 22.95 -7.54 11.13
N GLY A 303 23.21 -6.48 10.36
CA GLY A 303 24.56 -6.02 10.07
C GLY A 303 25.27 -5.55 11.34
N ARG A 304 25.89 -6.48 12.07
CA ARG A 304 26.98 -6.20 13.01
C ARG A 304 28.17 -7.06 12.60
N GLY A 305 29.10 -6.42 11.89
CA GLY A 305 30.41 -7.00 11.68
C GLY A 305 31.12 -7.13 13.03
N GLU A 306 31.56 -8.34 13.35
CA GLU A 306 32.52 -8.60 14.41
C GLU A 306 33.74 -9.35 13.86
N PRO A 307 34.91 -9.17 14.49
CA PRO A 307 36.20 -9.20 13.83
C PRO A 307 36.77 -10.61 13.75
N THR A 308 37.43 -10.92 12.63
CA THR A 308 38.16 -12.18 12.47
C THR A 308 39.43 -12.17 13.32
N THR A 309 39.35 -12.76 14.52
CA THR A 309 40.52 -13.23 15.27
C THR A 309 41.00 -14.54 14.64
N GLY A 310 42.18 -14.50 14.05
CA GLY A 310 42.86 -15.68 13.52
C GLY A 310 43.23 -16.67 14.61
N ASN A 311 43.29 -17.95 14.23
CA ASN A 311 43.92 -18.96 15.05
C ASN A 311 44.98 -19.73 14.27
N ARG A 312 46.11 -19.88 14.96
CA ARG A 312 47.44 -20.38 14.57
C ARG A 312 47.44 -21.86 14.22
N THR A 313 48.45 -22.30 13.46
CA THR A 313 49.34 -23.41 13.88
C THR A 313 50.74 -23.25 13.26
N PRO A 314 51.84 -23.63 13.95
CA PRO A 314 53.22 -23.14 13.75
C PRO A 314 54.13 -24.14 12.99
N PRO A 315 55.41 -23.81 12.75
CA PRO A 315 56.55 -24.27 13.58
C PRO A 315 57.64 -23.16 13.70
N SER A 316 58.80 -23.24 14.36
CA SER A 316 59.46 -24.08 15.37
C SER A 316 60.65 -23.23 15.87
N SER A 317 61.03 -23.44 17.14
CA SER A 317 62.37 -23.27 17.74
C SER A 317 63.19 -21.98 17.53
N ALA A 318 63.37 -21.20 18.61
CA ALA A 318 64.67 -20.92 19.24
C ALA A 318 64.57 -19.76 20.26
N THR A 319 64.85 -20.05 21.53
CA THR A 319 65.37 -19.11 22.56
C THR A 319 66.92 -19.07 22.45
N PRO A 320 67.70 -18.21 23.15
CA PRO A 320 67.33 -17.26 24.22
C PRO A 320 68.01 -15.87 24.19
N SER A 321 67.61 -15.00 25.14
CA SER A 321 68.50 -14.29 26.08
C SER A 321 68.42 -12.76 26.14
N ALA A 322 68.62 -12.27 27.38
CA ALA A 322 68.94 -10.91 27.87
C ALA A 322 67.82 -9.85 27.87
N TRP A 323 67.76 -8.87 28.78
CA TRP A 323 68.08 -8.64 30.21
C TRP A 323 67.74 -7.15 30.45
N ALA A 324 67.25 -6.79 31.65
CA ALA A 324 67.38 -5.48 32.34
C ALA A 324 66.86 -4.19 31.64
N SER A 325 65.78 -3.54 32.13
CA SER A 325 65.74 -2.53 33.25
C SER A 325 66.06 -1.09 32.79
N PRO A 326 65.70 -0.03 33.54
CA PRO A 326 65.16 0.05 34.92
C PRO A 326 63.65 0.33 35.04
#